data_AF-A0A7C1VPE3-F1
#
_entry.id   AF-A0A7C1VPE3-F1
#
_cell.length_a   1.000
_cell.length_b   1.000
_cell.length_c   1.000
_cell.angle_alpha   90.00
_cell.angle_beta   90.00
_cell.angle_gamma   90.00
#
_symmetry.space_group_name_H-M   'P 1'
#
loop_
_entity.id
_entity.type
_entity.pdbx_description
1 polymer ?
#
loop_
_entity_poly.entity_id
_entity_poly.type
_entity_poly.pdbx_seq_one_letter_code
_entity_poly.pdbx_strand_id
1 'polypeptide(L)'
;MKKTLYIIWQESFEQDESIIDEQHHALLATINSLHYFLQQGHALEILMPTVKLLLSYLRFHNSTEEGILRAADYPHLDEYIKKNEKVIIEFKAICREALFNKEPDLVLRFLKKWWIAHLEMHDNIKLYISDASGQYCRVD
;
A
#
# COMPACT_ATOMS: atom_id res chain seq x y z
N MET A 1 -21.09 14.22 11.61
CA MET A 1 -19.85 13.65 12.20
C MET A 1 -18.72 13.87 11.21
N LYS A 2 -17.61 14.51 11.60
CA LYS A 2 -16.40 14.57 10.75
C LYS A 2 -15.90 13.13 10.55
N LYS A 3 -15.76 12.68 9.31
CA LYS A 3 -15.18 11.36 9.01
C LYS A 3 -13.73 11.38 9.48
N THR A 4 -13.42 10.61 10.53
CA THR A 4 -12.07 10.58 11.12
C THR A 4 -11.08 9.75 10.29
N LEU A 5 -11.58 8.74 9.57
CA LEU A 5 -10.78 7.85 8.72
C LEU A 5 -11.04 8.15 7.24
N TYR A 6 -9.97 8.11 6.46
CA TYR A 6 -9.98 8.31 5.01
C TYR A 6 -10.38 7.05 4.26
N ILE A 7 -9.78 5.92 4.65
CA ILE A 7 -10.09 4.57 4.17
C ILE A 7 -10.43 3.73 5.39
N ILE A 8 -11.61 3.12 5.40
CA ILE A 8 -12.09 2.28 6.50
C ILE A 8 -11.89 0.83 6.06
N TRP A 9 -11.25 0.03 6.91
CA TRP A 9 -11.12 -1.41 6.70
C TRP A 9 -12.50 -2.06 6.55
N GLN A 10 -12.60 -3.04 5.67
CA GLN A 10 -13.80 -3.83 5.42
C GLN A 10 -13.36 -5.29 5.34
N GLU A 11 -14.19 -6.22 5.82
CA GLU A 11 -13.92 -7.67 5.74
C GLU A 11 -13.63 -8.12 4.30
N SER A 12 -14.22 -7.46 3.30
CA SER A 12 -13.94 -7.71 1.88
C SER A 12 -12.49 -7.43 1.45
N PHE A 13 -11.66 -6.82 2.29
CA PHE A 13 -10.25 -6.58 2.00
C PHE A 13 -9.36 -7.75 2.42
N GLU A 14 -9.88 -8.71 3.19
CA GLU A 14 -9.14 -9.85 3.71
C GLU A 14 -8.67 -10.79 2.59
N GLN A 15 -7.37 -11.12 2.66
CA GLN A 15 -6.70 -12.00 1.72
C GLN A 15 -6.61 -13.44 2.21
N ASP A 16 -7.09 -13.71 3.43
CA ASP A 16 -6.98 -15.00 4.10
C ASP A 16 -5.51 -15.44 4.30
N GLU A 17 -4.60 -14.47 4.38
CA GLU A 17 -3.17 -14.66 4.65
C GLU A 17 -2.69 -13.60 5.63
N SER A 18 -2.41 -14.05 6.85
CA SER A 18 -2.10 -13.21 8.02
C SER A 18 -1.05 -12.14 7.75
N ILE A 19 0.07 -12.49 7.11
CA ILE A 19 1.16 -11.53 6.87
C ILE A 19 0.74 -10.43 5.89
N ILE A 20 -0.13 -10.75 4.93
CA ILE A 20 -0.64 -9.78 3.95
C ILE A 20 -1.66 -8.86 4.61
N ASP A 21 -2.61 -9.43 5.35
CA ASP A 21 -3.66 -8.65 6.03
C ASP A 21 -3.06 -7.70 7.08
N GLU A 22 -2.06 -8.13 7.84
CA GLU A 22 -1.35 -7.26 8.79
C GLU A 22 -0.63 -6.09 8.09
N GLN A 23 0.02 -6.35 6.96
CA GLN A 23 0.69 -5.32 6.18
C GLN A 23 -0.31 -4.33 5.55
N HIS A 24 -1.44 -4.82 5.07
CA HIS A 24 -2.55 -4.00 4.58
C HIS A 24 -3.12 -3.10 5.68
N HIS A 25 -3.34 -3.64 6.88
CA HIS A 25 -3.76 -2.86 8.05
C HIS A 25 -2.74 -1.76 8.38
N ALA A 26 -1.43 -2.07 8.39
CA ALA A 26 -0.38 -1.08 8.66
C ALA A 26 -0.35 0.04 7.61
N LEU A 27 -0.53 -0.30 6.33
CA LEU A 27 -0.64 0.67 5.25
C LEU A 27 -1.84 1.60 5.44
N LEU A 28 -3.03 1.06 5.68
CA LEU A 28 -4.23 1.88 5.90
C LEU A 28 -4.14 2.73 7.16
N ALA A 29 -3.58 2.21 8.25
CA ALA A 29 -3.35 2.98 9.47
C ALA A 29 -2.44 4.20 9.21
N THR A 30 -1.40 4.01 8.39
CA THR A 30 -0.47 5.09 8.02
C THR A 30 -1.13 6.11 7.08
N ILE A 31 -1.94 5.67 6.11
CA ILE A 31 -2.74 6.56 5.23
C ILE A 31 -3.72 7.39 6.07
N ASN A 32 -4.42 6.75 7.00
CA ASN A 32 -5.38 7.42 7.87
C ASN A 32 -4.70 8.41 8.83
N SER A 33 -3.49 8.11 9.30
CA SER A 33 -2.69 9.04 10.11
C SER A 33 -2.29 10.28 9.31
N LEU A 34 -1.84 10.11 8.06
CA LEU A 34 -1.56 11.22 7.15
C LEU A 34 -2.81 12.09 6.96
N HIS A 35 -3.95 11.47 6.66
CA HIS A 35 -5.22 12.19 6.51
C HIS A 35 -5.61 12.96 7.78
N TYR A 36 -5.52 12.32 8.94
CA TYR A 36 -5.89 12.93 10.21
C TYR A 36 -5.12 14.24 10.44
N PHE A 37 -3.79 14.22 10.33
CA PHE A 37 -2.98 15.42 10.58
C PHE A 37 -3.18 16.50 9.51
N LEU A 38 -3.40 16.13 8.25
CA LEU A 38 -3.81 17.09 7.23
C LEU A 38 -5.14 17.78 7.59
N GLN A 39 -6.11 17.03 8.12
CA GLN A 39 -7.39 17.58 8.59
C GLN A 39 -7.25 18.47 9.84
N GLN A 40 -6.19 18.32 10.63
CA GLN A 40 -5.86 19.23 11.73
C GLN A 40 -5.13 20.50 11.26
N GLY A 41 -4.87 20.64 9.95
CA GLY A 41 -4.20 21.81 9.38
C GLY A 41 -2.68 21.74 9.38
N HIS A 42 -2.08 20.57 9.66
CA HIS A 42 -0.65 20.40 9.49
C HIS A 42 -0.28 20.43 8.01
N ALA A 43 0.80 21.15 7.68
CA ALA A 43 1.34 21.21 6.33
C ALA A 43 2.02 19.89 5.93
N LEU A 44 1.97 19.53 4.64
CA LEU A 44 2.54 18.28 4.13
C LEU A 44 4.05 18.16 4.39
N GLU A 45 4.76 19.29 4.35
CA GLU A 45 6.18 19.43 4.61
C GLU A 45 6.56 18.83 5.98
N ILE A 46 5.75 19.11 7.01
CA ILE A 46 5.95 18.60 8.37
C ILE A 46 5.62 17.10 8.44
N LEU A 47 4.70 16.64 7.60
CA LEU A 47 4.25 15.24 7.52
C LEU A 47 5.09 14.37 6.58
N MET A 48 6.17 14.91 6.00
CA MET A 48 7.08 14.14 5.14
C MET A 48 7.68 12.89 5.80
N PRO A 49 7.92 12.82 7.12
CA PRO A 49 8.26 11.55 7.77
C PRO A 49 7.18 10.47 7.59
N THR A 50 5.89 10.82 7.71
CA THR A 50 4.76 9.90 7.47
C THR A 50 4.71 9.46 6.01
N VAL A 51 4.94 10.39 5.07
CA VAL A 51 5.02 10.07 3.62
C VAL A 51 6.17 9.12 3.31
N LYS A 52 7.34 9.31 3.95
CA LYS A 52 8.48 8.40 3.82
C LYS A 52 8.18 7.02 4.40
N LEU A 53 7.47 6.97 5.54
CA LEU A 53 7.04 5.71 6.14
C LEU A 53 6.08 4.95 5.21
N LEU A 54 5.11 5.63 4.59
CA LEU A 54 4.24 5.04 3.55
C LEU A 54 5.05 4.45 2.39
N LEU A 55 6.03 5.19 1.88
CA LEU A 55 6.89 4.72 0.81
C LEU A 55 7.67 3.45 1.21
N SER A 56 8.18 3.41 2.44
CA SER A 56 8.86 2.22 2.98
C SER A 56 7.91 1.04 3.12
N TYR A 57 6.69 1.25 3.64
CA TYR A 57 5.68 0.19 3.76
C TYR A 57 5.24 -0.34 2.40
N LEU A 58 5.00 0.53 1.41
CA LEU A 58 4.66 0.09 0.04
C LEU A 58 5.75 -0.82 -0.53
N ARG A 59 7.03 -0.46 -0.35
CA ARG A 59 8.15 -1.29 -0.81
C ARG A 59 8.23 -2.62 -0.07
N PHE A 60 8.15 -2.58 1.25
CA PHE A 60 8.19 -3.77 2.10
C PHE A 60 7.06 -4.75 1.76
N HIS A 61 5.86 -4.21 1.59
CA HIS A 61 4.68 -4.97 1.21
C HIS A 61 4.84 -5.65 -0.15
N ASN A 62 5.22 -4.87 -1.18
CA ASN A 62 5.45 -5.39 -2.52
C ASN A 62 6.56 -6.47 -2.53
N SER A 63 7.62 -6.31 -1.73
CA SER A 63 8.66 -7.34 -1.60
C SER A 63 8.17 -8.63 -0.93
N THR A 64 7.22 -8.52 0.01
CA THR A 64 6.60 -9.68 0.65
C THR A 64 5.77 -10.45 -0.38
N GLU A 65 4.86 -9.77 -1.07
CA GLU A 65 4.02 -10.36 -2.12
C GLU A 65 4.87 -10.94 -3.26
N GLU A 66 5.92 -10.24 -3.70
CA GLU A 66 6.84 -10.74 -4.72
C GLU A 66 7.55 -12.03 -4.28
N GLY A 67 7.98 -12.12 -3.02
CA GLY A 67 8.59 -13.33 -2.46
C GLY A 67 7.61 -14.51 -2.47
N ILE A 68 6.36 -14.25 -2.09
CA ILE A 68 5.27 -15.22 -2.10
C ILE A 68 5.00 -15.71 -3.53
N LEU A 69 4.72 -14.79 -4.44
CA LEU A 69 4.38 -15.09 -5.83
C LEU A 69 5.52 -15.80 -6.58
N ARG A 70 6.78 -15.45 -6.27
CA ARG A 70 7.95 -16.13 -6.83
C ARG A 70 8.01 -17.60 -6.43
N ALA A 71 7.82 -17.90 -5.15
CA ALA A 71 7.88 -19.28 -4.68
C ALA A 71 6.61 -20.10 -5.05
N ALA A 72 5.53 -19.44 -5.44
CA ALA A 72 4.35 -20.06 -6.04
C ALA A 72 4.42 -20.17 -7.59
N ASP A 73 5.58 -19.89 -8.20
CA ASP A 73 5.78 -19.91 -9.66
C ASP A 73 4.74 -19.09 -10.45
N TYR A 74 4.35 -17.93 -9.92
CA TYR A 74 3.33 -17.08 -10.54
C TYR A 74 3.72 -16.65 -11.96
N PRO A 75 2.93 -16.97 -13.00
CA PRO A 75 3.33 -16.81 -14.40
C PRO A 75 3.51 -15.34 -14.85
N HIS A 76 2.94 -14.37 -14.12
CA HIS A 76 3.00 -12.94 -14.47
C HIS A 76 3.84 -12.13 -13.47
N LEU A 77 4.82 -12.75 -12.80
CA LEU A 77 5.65 -12.10 -11.78
C LEU A 77 6.35 -10.83 -12.30
N ASP A 78 6.92 -10.86 -13.50
CA ASP A 78 7.60 -9.69 -14.09
C ASP A 78 6.67 -8.50 -14.31
N GLU A 79 5.42 -8.76 -14.70
CA GLU A 79 4.40 -7.71 -14.89
C GLU A 79 3.98 -7.11 -13.55
N TYR A 80 3.82 -7.96 -12.54
CA TYR A 80 3.53 -7.56 -11.17
C TYR A 80 4.63 -6.66 -10.60
N ILE A 81 5.91 -7.06 -10.72
CA ILE A 81 7.07 -6.27 -10.26
C ILE A 81 7.09 -4.91 -10.95
N LYS A 82 6.96 -4.87 -12.29
CA LYS A 82 6.95 -3.62 -13.07
C LYS A 82 5.81 -2.69 -12.66
N LYS A 83 4.61 -3.23 -12.41
CA LYS A 83 3.45 -2.45 -11.95
C LYS A 83 3.75 -1.78 -10.60
N ASN A 84 4.34 -2.53 -9.67
CA ASN A 84 4.70 -2.02 -8.36
C ASN A 84 5.80 -0.96 -8.40
N GLU A 85 6.86 -1.18 -9.18
CA GLU A 85 7.90 -0.16 -9.39
C GLU A 85 7.33 1.14 -9.96
N LYS A 86 6.39 1.04 -10.90
CA LYS A 86 5.69 2.19 -11.46
C LYS A 86 4.91 2.95 -10.39
N VAL A 87 4.17 2.27 -9.52
CA VAL A 87 3.46 2.90 -8.39
C VAL A 87 4.43 3.68 -7.50
N ILE A 88 5.60 3.11 -7.18
CA ILE A 88 6.63 3.78 -6.36
C ILE A 88 7.14 5.06 -7.04
N ILE A 89 7.35 5.04 -8.35
CA ILE A 89 7.78 6.21 -9.13
C ILE A 89 6.69 7.28 -9.15
N GLU A 90 5.45 6.89 -9.44
CA GLU A 90 4.30 7.79 -9.48
C GLU A 90 4.04 8.42 -8.10
N PHE A 91 4.10 7.63 -7.03
CA PHE A 91 3.90 8.14 -5.68
C PHE A 91 4.91 9.24 -5.32
N LYS A 92 6.19 9.03 -5.65
CA LYS A 92 7.24 10.04 -5.47
C LYS A 92 6.99 11.29 -6.31
N ALA A 93 6.51 11.14 -7.54
CA ALA A 93 6.17 12.27 -8.41
C ALA A 93 5.02 13.08 -7.81
N ILE A 94 3.92 12.42 -7.41
CA ILE A 94 2.77 13.06 -6.77
C ILE A 94 3.17 13.76 -5.47
N CYS A 95 4.05 13.18 -4.65
CA CYS A 95 4.52 13.84 -3.44
C CYS A 95 5.28 15.14 -3.75
N ARG A 96 6.12 15.15 -4.79
CA ARG A 96 6.84 16.36 -5.21
C ARG A 96 5.90 17.43 -5.74
N GLU A 97 4.92 17.04 -6.55
CA GLU A 97 3.88 17.92 -7.08
C GLU A 97 3.04 18.54 -5.96
N ALA A 98 2.59 17.71 -5.01
CA ALA A 98 1.79 18.14 -3.86
C ALA A 98 2.53 19.16 -2.99
N LEU A 99 3.84 18.95 -2.76
CA LEU A 99 4.68 19.92 -2.03
C LEU A 99 4.85 21.23 -2.81
N PHE A 100 5.10 21.15 -4.12
CA PHE A 100 5.32 22.34 -4.95
C PHE A 100 4.05 23.21 -5.06
N ASN A 101 2.91 22.58 -5.31
CA ASN A 101 1.61 23.27 -5.48
C ASN A 101 0.91 23.57 -4.14
N LYS A 102 1.44 23.06 -3.01
CA LYS A 102 0.78 23.09 -1.69
C LYS A 102 -0.61 22.43 -1.70
N GLU A 103 -0.72 21.32 -2.42
CA GLU A 103 -1.95 20.54 -2.61
C GLU A 103 -1.82 19.14 -1.99
N PRO A 104 -1.88 19.00 -0.65
CA PRO A 104 -1.71 17.71 0.03
C PRO A 104 -2.75 16.65 -0.37
N ASP A 105 -3.94 17.09 -0.79
CA ASP A 105 -5.01 16.19 -1.23
C ASP A 105 -4.62 15.35 -2.46
N LEU A 106 -3.64 15.78 -3.27
CA LEU A 106 -3.11 14.97 -4.37
C LEU A 106 -2.53 13.64 -3.86
N VAL A 107 -1.81 13.66 -2.73
CA VAL A 107 -1.21 12.46 -2.12
C VAL A 107 -2.30 11.51 -1.64
N LEU A 108 -3.30 12.03 -0.93
CA LEU A 108 -4.42 11.23 -0.42
C LEU A 108 -5.22 10.59 -1.57
N ARG A 109 -5.56 11.38 -2.60
CA ARG A 109 -6.29 10.86 -3.78
C ARG A 109 -5.51 9.77 -4.49
N PHE A 110 -4.20 9.94 -4.65
CA PHE A 110 -3.33 8.91 -5.22
C PHE A 110 -3.37 7.62 -4.39
N LEU A 111 -3.18 7.73 -3.07
CA LEU A 111 -3.17 6.57 -2.16
C LEU A 111 -4.49 5.81 -2.19
N LYS A 112 -5.63 6.51 -2.20
CA LYS A 112 -6.94 5.88 -2.31
C LYS A 112 -7.14 5.17 -3.65
N LYS A 113 -6.74 5.81 -4.75
CA LYS A 113 -6.81 5.21 -6.09
C LYS A 113 -5.92 3.97 -6.18
N TRP A 114 -4.70 4.06 -5.66
CA TRP A 114 -3.77 2.95 -5.57
C TRP A 114 -4.36 1.80 -4.75
N TRP A 115 -4.89 2.07 -3.56
CA TRP A 115 -5.47 1.04 -2.69
C TRP A 115 -6.59 0.25 -3.38
N ILE A 116 -7.50 0.93 -4.09
CA ILE A 116 -8.57 0.26 -4.84
C ILE A 116 -7.99 -0.61 -5.96
N ALA A 117 -7.07 -0.07 -6.76
CA ALA A 117 -6.44 -0.81 -7.85
C ALA A 117 -5.51 -1.95 -7.37
N HIS A 118 -5.04 -1.88 -6.12
CA HIS A 118 -4.30 -2.93 -5.44
C HIS A 118 -5.24 -4.07 -5.07
N LEU A 119 -6.36 -3.79 -4.41
CA LEU A 119 -7.37 -4.79 -4.09
C LEU A 119 -7.95 -5.49 -5.34
N GLU A 120 -8.23 -4.75 -6.41
CA GLU A 120 -8.67 -5.36 -7.69
C GLU A 120 -7.61 -6.29 -8.29
N MET A 121 -6.33 -6.01 -8.04
CA MET A 121 -5.24 -6.89 -8.49
C MET A 121 -5.17 -8.17 -7.66
N HIS A 122 -5.51 -8.09 -6.36
CA HIS A 122 -5.56 -9.24 -5.46
C HIS A 122 -6.50 -10.35 -5.96
N ASP A 123 -7.58 -10.00 -6.66
CA ASP A 123 -8.47 -10.98 -7.29
C ASP A 123 -7.72 -11.97 -8.20
N ASN A 124 -6.60 -11.56 -8.80
CA ASN A 124 -5.80 -12.40 -9.71
C ASN A 124 -4.70 -13.20 -8.99
N ILE A 125 -4.26 -12.74 -7.81
CA ILE A 125 -3.11 -13.34 -7.11
C ILE A 125 -3.48 -14.08 -5.82
N LYS A 126 -4.71 -13.92 -5.31
CA LYS A 126 -5.17 -14.50 -4.04
C LYS A 126 -4.98 -16.02 -3.96
N LEU A 127 -5.19 -16.73 -5.08
CA LEU A 127 -4.95 -18.19 -5.14
C LEU A 127 -3.48 -18.55 -4.89
N TYR A 128 -2.54 -17.76 -5.40
CA TYR A 128 -1.10 -18.00 -5.21
C TYR A 128 -0.61 -17.56 -3.83
N ILE A 129 -1.24 -16.54 -3.24
CA ILE A 129 -0.97 -16.12 -1.86
C ILE A 129 -1.38 -17.21 -0.88
N SER A 130 -2.59 -17.77 -1.03
CA SER A 130 -3.14 -18.77 -0.11
C SER A 130 -2.48 -20.16 -0.21
N ASP A 131 -2.11 -20.60 -1.42
CA ASP A 131 -1.57 -21.94 -1.67
C ASP A 131 -0.21 -22.20 -0.98
N ALA A 132 0.50 -21.14 -0.63
CA ALA A 132 1.83 -21.24 -0.06
C ALA A 132 1.91 -20.69 1.37
N SER A 133 0.75 -20.56 2.01
CA SER A 133 0.62 -20.45 3.46
C SER A 133 1.52 -21.47 4.17
N GLY A 134 2.46 -20.98 4.99
CA GLY A 134 3.43 -21.80 5.72
C GLY A 134 4.69 -22.26 4.95
N GLN A 135 4.88 -21.82 3.70
CA GLN A 135 6.08 -22.14 2.91
C GLN A 135 7.13 -21.02 2.89
N TYR A 136 6.79 -19.84 3.37
CA TYR A 136 7.67 -18.67 3.46
C TYR A 136 8.13 -18.45 4.90
N CYS A 137 9.33 -17.89 5.10
CA CYS A 137 10.00 -17.77 6.41
C CYS A 137 10.41 -19.10 7.07
N ARG A 138 10.93 -20.07 6.30
CA ARG A 138 11.73 -21.15 6.89
C ARG A 138 13.12 -20.61 7.21
N VAL A 139 13.44 -20.57 8.50
CA VAL A 139 14.82 -20.64 8.99
C VAL A 139 15.12 -22.13 9.13
N ASP A 140 15.50 -22.75 8.01
CA ASP A 140 16.22 -24.01 8.07
C ASP A 140 17.61 -23.82 8.70
#